data_AF-A0A368Y7H8-F1
#
_entry.id   AF-A0A368Y7H8-F1
#
_cell.length_a   1.000
_cell.length_b   1.000
_cell.length_c   1.000
_cell.angle_alpha   90.00
_cell.angle_beta   90.00
_cell.angle_gamma   90.00
#
_symmetry.space_group_name_H-M   'P 1'
#
loop_
_entity.id
_entity.type
_entity.pdbx_description
1 polymer ?
#
loop_
_entity_poly.entity_id
_entity_poly.type
_entity_poly.pdbx_seq_one_letter_code
_entity_poly.pdbx_strand_id
1 'polypeptide(L)'
;MRDAAAPFNARMSDVPLDAARRRDPRIDSRMAVRPSLRLAERWVNRLPLAGVTLLSKVGAPKLAALGISFSIPFIYLGGLLGLLTGRLVIDPARFVWFLTMAAVLWLMQFVHGGPFSVLSLLMLCVLHLPYVLGGRAVNGGPERAWDAFRLLASFLAICGIAQYLLQFVIGPLFAFPMDNLLPEPLRVLGFNGQGWIEYGSTTFRSNGVFMLEASFFSQLLAIALVGELLNRALSWKRVALYCAGIVVSYSGTGILSLIVCFPIWMVRQRRWDVAAVLLIAIALFWAVLLSGVANENVFVKVFLDRSREFTSTGSSGFARFVGGFYLFEQFLWPDPLRTLFGFGSGSFVAYIAEAQFPAHGMALFKMVFEFGIVGATAYFGFLLYCFSRSRAPLELRAAIFVPLLIQNYVPFAHGLAFVLLVWSTPSVAQFLRSKA
;
A
#
# COMPACT_ATOMS: atom_id res chain seq x y z
N MET A 1 59.25 -22.41 -25.26
CA MET A 1 58.19 -21.51 -24.78
C MET A 1 56.96 -21.69 -25.69
N ARG A 2 56.07 -22.71 -25.67
CA ARG A 2 55.61 -23.69 -24.68
C ARG A 2 55.35 -23.11 -23.30
N ASP A 3 54.11 -22.66 -23.09
CA ASP A 3 53.33 -22.70 -21.83
C ASP A 3 51.87 -22.36 -22.22
N ALA A 4 50.97 -23.35 -22.28
CA ALA A 4 50.19 -23.93 -21.17
C ALA A 4 48.88 -23.14 -20.90
N ALA A 5 47.92 -23.26 -21.82
CA ALA A 5 46.51 -22.95 -21.57
C ALA A 5 45.82 -24.21 -21.03
N ALA A 6 45.54 -24.24 -19.72
CA ALA A 6 44.73 -25.28 -19.09
C ALA A 6 43.25 -24.86 -19.06
N PRO A 7 42.31 -25.70 -19.54
CA PRO A 7 40.89 -25.42 -19.42
C PRO A 7 40.38 -25.80 -18.02
N PHE A 8 39.90 -24.81 -17.26
CA PHE A 8 39.19 -25.01 -16.00
C PHE A 8 37.77 -25.52 -16.29
N ASN A 9 37.66 -26.80 -16.66
CA ASN A 9 36.41 -27.52 -16.85
C ASN A 9 36.44 -28.77 -15.95
N ALA A 10 36.15 -28.59 -14.66
CA ALA A 10 35.97 -29.68 -13.73
C ALA A 10 34.51 -29.73 -13.26
N ARG A 11 33.82 -30.73 -13.82
CA ARG A 11 32.50 -31.27 -13.49
C ARG A 11 32.13 -31.12 -12.01
N MET A 12 31.09 -30.34 -11.76
CA MET A 12 30.32 -30.37 -10.51
C MET A 12 28.87 -30.81 -10.78
N SER A 13 28.68 -31.72 -11.76
CA SER A 13 27.36 -32.15 -12.24
C SER A 13 26.82 -33.43 -11.61
N ASP A 14 27.60 -34.16 -10.81
CA ASP A 14 27.25 -35.54 -10.46
C ASP A 14 27.05 -35.74 -8.94
N VAL A 15 26.44 -34.77 -8.26
CA VAL A 15 25.82 -35.05 -6.95
C VAL A 15 24.40 -35.55 -7.23
N PRO A 16 24.07 -36.83 -6.94
CA PRO A 16 22.74 -37.35 -7.16
C PRO A 16 21.72 -36.55 -6.33
N LEU A 17 20.89 -35.76 -7.00
CA LEU A 17 19.78 -35.00 -6.40
C LEU A 17 18.76 -35.89 -5.67
N ASP A 18 18.84 -37.21 -5.84
CA ASP A 18 17.96 -38.20 -5.22
C ASP A 18 18.31 -38.53 -3.76
N ALA A 19 19.55 -38.31 -3.31
CA ALA A 19 19.92 -38.63 -1.93
C ALA A 19 19.41 -37.60 -0.90
N ALA A 20 19.22 -36.33 -1.31
CA ALA A 20 18.73 -35.25 -0.44
C ALA A 20 17.19 -35.18 -0.31
N ARG A 21 16.45 -36.08 -0.98
CA ARG A 21 14.98 -36.16 -0.95
C ARG A 21 14.42 -37.33 -0.17
N ARG A 22 15.23 -38.06 0.61
CA ARG A 22 14.70 -38.95 1.64
C ARG A 22 14.12 -38.10 2.78
N ARG A 23 12.90 -37.58 2.57
CA ARG A 23 12.07 -36.97 3.62
C ARG A 23 11.88 -38.02 4.71
N ASP A 24 12.40 -37.75 5.90
CA ASP A 24 12.16 -38.58 7.07
C ASP A 24 10.64 -38.62 7.35
N PRO A 25 9.95 -39.76 7.13
CA PRO A 25 8.52 -39.90 7.38
C PRO A 25 8.14 -39.68 8.85
N ARG A 26 9.13 -39.73 9.75
CA ARG A 26 8.95 -39.53 11.20
C ARG A 26 8.78 -38.06 11.57
N ILE A 27 9.20 -37.11 10.72
CA ILE A 27 8.98 -35.68 10.96
C ILE A 27 7.54 -35.28 10.59
N ASP A 28 6.97 -35.83 9.51
CA ASP A 28 5.61 -35.52 9.06
C ASP A 28 4.52 -36.13 9.97
N SER A 29 4.78 -37.29 10.60
CA SER A 29 3.81 -37.96 11.49
C SER A 29 3.69 -37.32 12.88
N ARG A 30 4.70 -36.58 13.36
CA ARG A 30 4.62 -35.82 14.63
C ARG A 30 3.90 -34.48 14.52
N MET A 31 3.61 -34.02 13.30
CA MET A 31 2.80 -32.82 13.05
C MET A 31 1.43 -33.18 12.49
N ALA A 32 0.70 -34.09 13.15
CA ALA A 32 -0.76 -34.05 13.11
C ALA A 32 -1.22 -32.75 13.79
N VAL A 33 -1.04 -31.63 13.08
CA VAL A 33 -1.42 -30.28 13.52
C VAL A 33 -2.90 -30.34 13.87
N ARG A 34 -3.20 -30.11 15.16
CA ARG A 34 -4.56 -30.10 15.69
C ARG A 34 -5.47 -29.27 14.75
N PRO A 35 -6.68 -29.73 14.43
CA PRO A 35 -7.58 -29.01 13.52
C PRO A 35 -7.78 -27.52 13.87
N SER A 36 -7.77 -27.18 15.16
CA SER A 36 -7.84 -25.80 15.66
C SER A 36 -6.69 -24.90 15.20
N LEU A 37 -5.47 -25.44 15.11
CA LEU A 37 -4.30 -24.72 14.61
C LEU A 37 -4.45 -24.42 13.11
N ARG A 38 -5.01 -25.36 12.32
CA ARG A 38 -5.27 -25.14 10.88
C ARG A 38 -6.28 -24.02 10.63
N LEU A 39 -7.24 -23.83 11.53
CA LEU A 39 -8.18 -22.71 11.46
C LEU A 39 -7.46 -21.39 11.78
N ALA A 40 -6.72 -21.33 12.89
CA ALA A 40 -5.95 -20.15 13.29
C ALA A 40 -4.98 -19.68 12.20
N GLU A 41 -4.33 -20.63 11.50
CA GLU A 41 -3.44 -20.34 10.36
C GLU A 41 -4.12 -19.56 9.22
N ARG A 42 -5.40 -19.81 8.95
CA ARG A 42 -6.13 -19.08 7.90
C ARG A 42 -6.37 -17.62 8.28
N TRP A 43 -6.46 -17.35 9.58
CA TRP A 43 -6.76 -16.02 10.11
C TRP A 43 -5.55 -15.09 10.17
N VAL A 44 -4.32 -15.62 10.20
CA VAL A 44 -3.07 -14.82 10.20
C VAL A 44 -3.05 -13.78 9.07
N ASN A 45 -3.46 -14.16 7.86
CA ASN A 45 -3.49 -13.26 6.70
C ASN A 45 -4.83 -12.54 6.52
N ARG A 46 -5.94 -13.14 6.98
CA ARG A 46 -7.28 -12.58 6.78
C ARG A 46 -7.61 -11.46 7.75
N LEU A 47 -7.13 -11.54 8.99
CA LEU A 47 -7.40 -10.52 10.01
C LEU A 47 -6.82 -9.16 9.63
N PRO A 48 -5.52 -9.02 9.26
CA PRO A 48 -5.00 -7.73 8.83
C PRO A 48 -5.74 -7.20 7.61
N LEU A 49 -6.02 -8.05 6.60
CA LEU A 49 -6.76 -7.65 5.39
C LEU A 49 -8.16 -7.13 5.72
N ALA A 50 -8.92 -7.85 6.55
CA ALA A 50 -10.25 -7.42 6.98
C ALA A 50 -10.18 -6.13 7.81
N GLY A 51 -9.19 -6.03 8.71
CA GLY A 51 -8.92 -4.83 9.50
C GLY A 51 -8.69 -3.61 8.63
N VAL A 52 -7.74 -3.69 7.71
CA VAL A 52 -7.35 -2.57 6.85
C VAL A 52 -8.34 -2.19 5.76
N THR A 53 -9.37 -2.99 5.53
CA THR A 53 -10.39 -2.72 4.51
C THR A 53 -11.79 -2.60 5.12
N LEU A 54 -12.39 -3.71 5.51
CA LEU A 54 -13.76 -3.81 6.01
C LEU A 54 -13.98 -3.02 7.30
N LEU A 55 -12.95 -2.92 8.15
CA LEU A 55 -13.01 -2.20 9.43
C LEU A 55 -12.26 -0.87 9.38
N SER A 56 -11.87 -0.39 8.19
CA SER A 56 -11.03 0.81 8.10
C SER A 56 -11.73 2.08 8.60
N LYS A 57 -13.06 2.15 8.51
CA LYS A 57 -13.91 3.24 9.02
C LYS A 57 -14.29 3.13 10.49
N VAL A 58 -14.05 1.99 11.13
CA VAL A 58 -14.52 1.72 12.49
C VAL A 58 -13.34 1.83 13.46
N GLY A 59 -13.54 2.59 14.53
CA GLY A 59 -12.58 2.74 15.62
C GLY A 59 -13.27 2.79 16.98
N ALA A 60 -12.47 2.73 18.04
CA ALA A 60 -12.98 2.97 19.40
C ALA A 60 -13.21 4.48 19.61
N PRO A 61 -14.23 4.93 20.37
CA PRO A 61 -14.64 6.34 20.46
C PRO A 61 -13.54 7.39 20.49
N LYS A 62 -12.61 7.29 21.45
CA LYS A 62 -11.51 8.27 21.59
C LYS A 62 -10.43 8.11 20.51
N LEU A 63 -10.26 6.92 19.95
CA LEU A 63 -9.27 6.62 18.92
C LEU A 63 -9.78 6.99 17.52
N ALA A 64 -11.06 6.76 17.26
CA ALA A 64 -11.73 7.09 16.02
C ALA A 64 -11.69 8.61 15.76
N ALA A 65 -11.87 9.41 16.82
CA ALA A 65 -11.70 10.87 16.76
C ALA A 65 -10.27 11.31 16.38
N LEU A 66 -9.26 10.49 16.70
CA LEU A 66 -7.86 10.70 16.32
C LEU A 66 -7.50 10.12 14.94
N GLY A 67 -8.48 9.63 14.19
CA GLY A 67 -8.24 8.98 12.90
C GLY A 67 -7.66 7.56 13.01
N ILE A 68 -7.69 6.96 14.21
CA ILE A 68 -7.15 5.61 14.47
C ILE A 68 -8.27 4.58 14.38
N SER A 69 -8.15 3.67 13.41
CA SER A 69 -9.12 2.60 13.17
C SER A 69 -8.73 1.27 13.85
N PHE A 70 -9.67 0.32 13.87
CA PHE A 70 -9.44 -1.05 14.34
C PHE A 70 -8.46 -1.85 13.46
N SER A 71 -7.99 -1.29 12.35
CA SER A 71 -6.96 -1.90 11.51
C SER A 71 -5.71 -2.31 12.30
N ILE A 72 -5.24 -1.46 13.23
CA ILE A 72 -4.00 -1.72 13.98
C ILE A 72 -4.15 -2.92 14.92
N PRO A 73 -5.16 -2.99 15.81
CA PRO A 73 -5.42 -4.19 16.59
C PRO A 73 -5.52 -5.47 15.76
N PHE A 74 -6.15 -5.41 14.59
CA PHE A 74 -6.30 -6.58 13.71
C PHE A 74 -4.98 -7.01 13.05
N ILE A 75 -4.11 -6.07 12.70
CA ILE A 75 -2.74 -6.38 12.28
C ILE A 75 -2.00 -7.10 13.41
N TYR A 76 -2.03 -6.55 14.63
CA TYR A 76 -1.35 -7.15 15.78
C TYR A 76 -1.92 -8.51 16.18
N LEU A 77 -3.23 -8.69 16.11
CA LEU A 77 -3.87 -9.97 16.36
C LEU A 77 -3.46 -11.01 15.31
N GLY A 78 -3.39 -10.64 14.03
CA GLY A 78 -2.84 -11.50 12.98
C GLY A 78 -1.38 -11.88 13.23
N GLY A 79 -0.56 -10.90 13.66
CA GLY A 79 0.83 -11.09 14.04
C GLY A 79 1.01 -12.05 15.21
N LEU A 80 0.24 -11.84 16.29
CA LEU A 80 0.24 -12.68 17.50
C LEU A 80 -0.20 -14.10 17.18
N LEU A 81 -1.30 -14.29 16.44
CA LEU A 81 -1.73 -15.61 16.00
C LEU A 81 -0.67 -16.27 15.11
N GLY A 82 0.00 -15.50 14.27
CA GLY A 82 1.12 -15.98 13.45
C GLY A 82 2.29 -16.49 14.30
N LEU A 83 2.65 -15.78 15.37
CA LEU A 83 3.69 -16.20 16.32
C LEU A 83 3.26 -17.45 17.11
N LEU A 84 2.04 -17.46 17.66
CA LEU A 84 1.49 -18.57 18.45
C LEU A 84 1.35 -19.86 17.62
N THR A 85 1.09 -19.73 16.31
CA THR A 85 1.00 -20.87 15.38
C THR A 85 2.36 -21.24 14.76
N GLY A 86 3.43 -20.50 15.06
CA GLY A 86 4.77 -20.69 14.46
C GLY A 86 4.86 -20.37 12.97
N ARG A 87 3.84 -19.71 12.41
CA ARG A 87 3.80 -19.25 11.00
C ARG A 87 4.60 -17.98 10.78
N LEU A 88 4.65 -17.13 11.80
CA LEU A 88 5.51 -15.97 11.84
C LEU A 88 6.61 -16.21 12.87
N VAL A 89 7.79 -15.70 12.57
CA VAL A 89 8.94 -15.67 13.47
C VAL A 89 9.52 -14.27 13.45
N ILE A 90 10.21 -13.87 14.52
CA ILE A 90 10.98 -12.63 14.51
C ILE A 90 12.18 -12.85 13.59
N ASP A 91 12.30 -12.03 12.54
CA ASP A 91 13.49 -11.97 11.70
C ASP A 91 14.52 -11.07 12.41
N PRO A 92 15.64 -11.61 12.92
CA PRO A 92 16.60 -10.83 13.70
C PRO A 92 17.18 -9.66 12.92
N ALA A 93 17.37 -9.81 11.61
CA ALA A 93 17.93 -8.75 10.80
C ALA A 93 16.93 -7.59 10.64
N ARG A 94 15.65 -7.89 10.39
CA ARG A 94 14.60 -6.86 10.38
C ARG A 94 14.43 -6.21 11.75
N PHE A 95 14.58 -6.97 12.83
CA PHE A 95 14.53 -6.44 14.19
C PHE A 95 15.65 -5.42 14.44
N VAL A 96 16.89 -5.75 14.08
CA VAL A 96 18.04 -4.83 14.18
C VAL A 96 17.78 -3.56 13.38
N TRP A 97 17.34 -3.67 12.12
CA TRP A 97 17.02 -2.49 11.31
C TRP A 97 15.88 -1.64 11.89
N PHE A 98 14.86 -2.28 12.48
CA PHE A 98 13.79 -1.58 13.18
C PHE A 98 14.31 -0.82 14.41
N LEU A 99 15.17 -1.45 15.22
CA LEU A 99 15.79 -0.81 16.39
C LEU A 99 16.69 0.34 15.97
N THR A 100 17.49 0.18 14.91
CA THR A 100 18.32 1.25 14.35
C THR A 100 17.45 2.42 13.89
N MET A 101 16.39 2.15 13.12
CA MET A 101 15.44 3.19 12.69
C MET A 101 14.84 3.90 13.89
N ALA A 102 14.28 3.15 14.86
CA ALA A 102 13.67 3.75 16.05
C ALA A 102 14.68 4.59 16.84
N ALA A 103 15.88 4.07 17.10
CA ALA A 103 16.93 4.80 17.82
C ALA A 103 17.32 6.10 17.11
N VAL A 104 17.48 6.09 15.78
CA VAL A 104 17.74 7.31 15.01
C VAL A 104 16.59 8.30 15.16
N LEU A 105 15.35 7.87 14.94
CA LEU A 105 14.18 8.77 15.03
C LEU A 105 14.02 9.40 16.42
N TRP A 106 14.26 8.63 17.48
CA TRP A 106 14.28 9.12 18.86
C TRP A 106 15.43 10.09 19.11
N LEU A 107 16.65 9.76 18.68
CA LEU A 107 17.81 10.63 18.81
C LEU A 107 17.57 11.98 18.12
N MET A 108 16.94 11.98 16.94
CA MET A 108 16.63 13.22 16.21
C MET A 108 15.72 14.15 17.03
N GLN A 109 14.80 13.61 17.85
CA GLN A 109 13.95 14.43 18.72
C GLN A 109 14.76 15.19 19.77
N PHE A 110 15.80 14.56 20.31
CA PHE A 110 16.67 15.18 21.32
C PHE A 110 17.64 16.19 20.70
N VAL A 111 18.22 15.87 19.54
CA VAL A 111 19.13 16.77 18.81
C VAL A 111 18.40 18.03 18.34
N HIS A 112 17.12 17.90 17.97
CA HIS A 112 16.28 19.02 17.57
C HIS A 112 16.08 20.09 18.66
N GLY A 113 16.04 19.69 19.95
CA GLY A 113 15.98 20.59 21.11
C GLY A 113 14.64 21.32 21.37
N GLY A 114 13.63 21.12 20.53
CA GLY A 114 12.28 21.67 20.66
C GLY A 114 11.20 20.64 21.09
N PRO A 115 9.95 21.09 21.32
CA PRO A 115 8.86 20.21 21.72
C PRO A 115 8.47 19.26 20.59
N PHE A 116 8.14 18.01 20.95
CA PHE A 116 7.68 17.00 19.99
C PHE A 116 6.59 16.10 20.58
N SER A 117 5.83 15.45 19.71
CA SER A 117 4.74 14.54 20.08
C SER A 117 5.26 13.12 20.28
N VAL A 118 5.56 12.76 21.52
CA VAL A 118 5.92 11.38 21.92
C VAL A 118 4.91 10.35 21.40
N LEU A 119 3.60 10.68 21.45
CA LEU A 119 2.56 9.79 20.96
C LEU A 119 2.65 9.55 19.45
N SER A 120 2.98 10.57 18.67
CA SER A 120 3.16 10.43 17.21
C SER A 120 4.36 9.55 16.87
N LEU A 121 5.47 9.71 17.61
CA LEU A 121 6.65 8.85 17.47
C LEU A 121 6.37 7.40 17.89
N LEU A 122 5.69 7.20 19.02
CA LEU A 122 5.27 5.86 19.46
C LEU A 122 4.34 5.21 18.45
N MET A 123 3.39 5.95 17.90
CA MET A 123 2.47 5.46 16.87
C MET A 123 3.24 5.01 15.62
N LEU A 124 4.26 5.77 15.19
CA LEU A 124 5.14 5.40 14.10
C LEU A 124 5.87 4.07 14.39
N CYS A 125 6.45 3.92 15.59
CA CYS A 125 7.11 2.69 16.01
C CYS A 125 6.14 1.49 16.08
N VAL A 126 4.94 1.68 16.65
CA VAL A 126 3.89 0.67 16.75
C VAL A 126 3.45 0.21 15.36
N LEU A 127 3.19 1.14 14.45
CA LEU A 127 2.77 0.80 13.09
C LEU A 127 3.83 -0.01 12.33
N HIS A 128 5.11 0.18 12.66
CA HIS A 128 6.24 -0.45 11.98
C HIS A 128 6.77 -1.73 12.65
N LEU A 129 6.49 -1.95 13.93
CA LEU A 129 6.93 -3.15 14.65
C LEU A 129 6.55 -4.47 13.94
N PRO A 130 5.36 -4.63 13.32
CA PRO A 130 5.00 -5.88 12.66
C PRO A 130 5.85 -6.23 11.41
N TYR A 131 6.64 -5.30 10.89
CA TYR A 131 7.63 -5.59 9.83
C TYR A 131 8.74 -6.52 10.29
N VAL A 132 9.03 -6.56 11.59
CA VAL A 132 10.03 -7.45 12.20
C VAL A 132 9.64 -8.92 12.03
N LEU A 133 8.35 -9.21 11.87
CA LEU A 133 7.86 -10.56 11.67
C LEU A 133 8.15 -11.03 10.23
N GLY A 134 8.74 -12.23 10.11
CA GLY A 134 8.96 -12.92 8.85
C GLY A 134 8.11 -14.18 8.75
N GLY A 135 7.60 -14.47 7.56
CA GLY A 135 6.90 -15.72 7.29
C GLY A 135 7.86 -16.91 7.31
N ARG A 136 7.54 -17.95 8.10
CA ARG A 136 8.22 -19.25 8.04
C ARG A 136 7.65 -20.07 6.89
N ALA A 137 8.51 -20.61 6.03
CA ALA A 137 8.10 -21.46 4.90
C ALA A 137 7.36 -22.71 5.39
N VAL A 138 6.04 -22.66 5.36
CA VAL A 138 5.15 -23.79 5.62
C VAL A 138 4.32 -24.02 4.36
N ASN A 139 4.17 -25.28 3.96
CA ASN A 139 3.49 -25.70 2.73
C ASN A 139 2.12 -24.99 2.56
N GLY A 140 1.90 -24.34 1.41
CA GLY A 140 0.61 -23.78 0.99
C GLY A 140 0.15 -22.46 1.65
N GLY A 141 1.03 -21.72 2.33
CA GLY A 141 0.69 -20.44 2.98
C GLY A 141 0.41 -19.24 2.04
N PRO A 142 1.25 -18.96 1.02
CA PRO A 142 1.20 -17.69 0.28
C PRO A 142 0.05 -17.56 -0.72
N GLU A 143 -0.32 -18.66 -1.37
CA GLU A 143 -1.46 -18.71 -2.29
C GLU A 143 -2.74 -18.28 -1.58
N ARG A 144 -2.90 -18.70 -0.31
CA ARG A 144 -4.07 -18.35 0.51
C ARG A 144 -4.15 -16.85 0.82
N ALA A 145 -3.02 -16.18 0.98
CA ALA A 145 -2.98 -14.74 1.24
C ALA A 145 -3.42 -13.97 -0.01
N TRP A 146 -2.88 -14.34 -1.17
CA TRP A 146 -3.26 -13.77 -2.46
C TRP A 146 -4.73 -14.04 -2.80
N ASP A 147 -5.21 -15.27 -2.60
CA ASP A 147 -6.61 -15.62 -2.86
C ASP A 147 -7.58 -14.85 -1.95
N ALA A 148 -7.24 -14.70 -0.67
CA ALA A 148 -8.03 -13.91 0.27
C ALA A 148 -8.06 -12.43 -0.14
N PHE A 149 -6.90 -11.86 -0.49
CA PHE A 149 -6.80 -10.49 -0.98
C PHE A 149 -7.60 -10.28 -2.27
N ARG A 150 -7.47 -11.18 -3.25
CA ARG A 150 -8.19 -11.13 -4.52
C ARG A 150 -9.70 -11.21 -4.34
N LEU A 151 -10.17 -12.12 -3.48
CA LEU A 151 -11.59 -12.25 -3.15
C LEU A 151 -12.12 -10.95 -2.51
N LEU A 152 -11.38 -10.41 -1.54
CA LEU A 152 -11.72 -9.17 -0.85
C LEU A 152 -11.72 -7.97 -1.81
N ALA A 153 -10.72 -7.82 -2.66
CA ALA A 153 -10.66 -6.76 -3.67
C ALA A 153 -11.81 -6.86 -4.67
N SER A 154 -12.16 -8.08 -5.11
CA SER A 154 -13.32 -8.31 -5.99
C SER A 154 -14.63 -7.93 -5.30
N PHE A 155 -14.81 -8.35 -4.03
CA PHE A 155 -15.96 -7.98 -3.23
C PHE A 155 -16.10 -6.45 -3.08
N LEU A 156 -15.00 -5.77 -2.74
CA LEU A 156 -14.99 -4.32 -2.60
C LEU A 156 -15.21 -3.60 -3.93
N ALA A 157 -14.68 -4.12 -5.04
CA ALA A 157 -14.95 -3.57 -6.38
C ALA A 157 -16.45 -3.62 -6.70
N ILE A 158 -17.10 -4.76 -6.45
CA ILE A 158 -18.55 -4.92 -6.63
C ILE A 158 -19.29 -3.93 -5.72
N CYS A 159 -18.92 -3.83 -4.44
CA CYS A 159 -19.52 -2.88 -3.50
C CYS A 159 -19.35 -1.44 -3.97
N GLY A 160 -18.18 -1.07 -4.51
CA GLY A 160 -17.92 0.28 -4.98
C GLY A 160 -18.70 0.65 -6.24
N ILE A 161 -18.84 -0.28 -7.18
CA ILE A 161 -19.66 -0.09 -8.38
C ILE A 161 -21.14 0.02 -7.98
N ALA A 162 -21.61 -0.89 -7.12
CA ALA A 162 -22.97 -0.85 -6.60
C ALA A 162 -23.24 0.46 -5.83
N GLN A 163 -22.34 0.87 -4.93
CA GLN A 163 -22.42 2.14 -4.20
C GLN A 163 -22.55 3.33 -5.16
N TYR A 164 -21.73 3.37 -6.21
CA TYR A 164 -21.79 4.44 -7.19
C TYR A 164 -23.13 4.49 -7.93
N LEU A 165 -23.66 3.35 -8.37
CA LEU A 165 -24.92 3.27 -9.10
C LEU A 165 -26.14 3.53 -8.20
N LEU A 166 -26.13 2.97 -7.00
CA LEU A 166 -27.23 3.08 -6.04
C LEU A 166 -27.43 4.50 -5.53
N GLN A 167 -26.39 5.33 -5.47
CA GLN A 167 -26.55 6.72 -5.03
C GLN A 167 -27.56 7.52 -5.87
N PHE A 168 -27.76 7.14 -7.14
CA PHE A 168 -28.72 7.78 -8.04
C PHE A 168 -30.16 7.26 -7.86
N VAL A 169 -30.34 6.10 -7.22
CA VAL A 169 -31.65 5.44 -7.07
C VAL A 169 -32.18 5.61 -5.65
N ILE A 170 -31.34 5.34 -4.65
CA ILE A 170 -31.72 5.38 -3.22
C ILE A 170 -31.12 6.59 -2.49
N GLY A 171 -30.38 7.45 -3.20
CA GLY A 171 -29.73 8.62 -2.62
C GLY A 171 -28.43 8.30 -1.86
N PRO A 172 -27.63 9.34 -1.57
CA PRO A 172 -26.33 9.19 -0.91
C PRO A 172 -26.45 8.68 0.52
N LEU A 173 -27.56 8.98 1.22
CA LEU A 173 -27.79 8.55 2.59
C LEU A 173 -27.64 7.03 2.75
N PHE A 174 -28.29 6.26 1.87
CA PHE A 174 -28.29 4.80 1.91
C PHE A 174 -27.18 4.16 1.07
N ALA A 175 -26.69 4.84 0.03
CA ALA A 175 -25.56 4.34 -0.75
C ALA A 175 -24.23 4.36 0.02
N PHE A 176 -24.11 5.22 1.05
CA PHE A 176 -22.93 5.34 1.90
C PHE A 176 -23.25 5.00 3.37
N PRO A 177 -23.66 3.75 3.66
CA PRO A 177 -24.20 3.41 4.98
C PRO A 177 -23.16 3.54 6.09
N MET A 178 -21.90 3.21 5.83
CA MET A 178 -20.82 3.35 6.81
C MET A 178 -20.48 4.82 7.11
N ASP A 179 -20.78 5.73 6.20
CA ASP A 179 -20.55 7.16 6.41
C ASP A 179 -21.77 7.81 7.06
N ASN A 180 -22.99 7.37 6.78
CA ASN A 180 -24.22 8.05 7.24
C ASN A 180 -24.93 7.38 8.43
N LEU A 181 -24.82 6.05 8.55
CA LEU A 181 -25.56 5.26 9.54
C LEU A 181 -24.68 4.78 10.69
N LEU A 182 -23.36 4.77 10.52
CA LEU A 182 -22.43 4.44 11.59
C LEU A 182 -22.42 5.58 12.62
N PRO A 183 -22.62 5.30 13.93
CA PRO A 183 -22.56 6.32 14.96
C PRO A 183 -21.25 7.08 14.91
N GLU A 184 -21.30 8.42 14.97
CA GLU A 184 -20.13 9.28 14.87
C GLU A 184 -18.98 8.89 15.83
N PRO A 185 -19.23 8.49 17.10
CA PRO A 185 -18.15 8.05 17.98
C PRO A 185 -17.39 6.84 17.43
N LEU A 186 -18.04 5.94 16.70
CA LEU A 186 -17.38 4.75 16.15
C LEU A 186 -16.71 5.02 14.80
N ARG A 187 -17.02 6.15 14.16
CA ARG A 187 -16.54 6.49 12.82
C ARG A 187 -15.19 7.17 12.91
N VAL A 188 -14.22 6.64 12.17
CA VAL A 188 -12.88 7.21 12.06
C VAL A 188 -12.95 8.56 11.36
N LEU A 189 -12.50 9.62 12.04
CA LEU A 189 -12.56 11.01 11.57
C LEU A 189 -11.27 11.44 10.86
N GLY A 190 -11.29 12.62 10.24
CA GLY A 190 -10.13 13.20 9.55
C GLY A 190 -9.91 12.69 8.12
N PHE A 191 -10.85 11.92 7.57
CA PHE A 191 -10.83 11.41 6.20
C PHE A 191 -12.08 11.84 5.44
N ASN A 192 -11.95 11.98 4.12
CA ASN A 192 -13.08 12.35 3.26
C ASN A 192 -13.80 11.10 2.71
N GLY A 193 -14.65 10.50 3.56
CA GLY A 193 -15.48 9.34 3.21
C GLY A 193 -16.44 9.63 2.05
N GLN A 194 -17.06 10.81 2.01
CA GLN A 194 -18.00 11.23 0.97
C GLN A 194 -17.48 12.43 0.18
N GLY A 195 -16.44 12.20 -0.60
CA GLY A 195 -15.90 13.25 -1.45
C GLY A 195 -16.71 13.41 -2.73
N TRP A 196 -17.11 14.64 -3.05
CA TRP A 196 -17.70 15.00 -4.34
C TRP A 196 -16.76 14.69 -5.52
N ILE A 197 -17.33 14.37 -6.69
CA ILE A 197 -16.55 14.19 -7.92
C ILE A 197 -15.93 15.53 -8.36
N GLU A 198 -16.76 16.57 -8.38
CA GLU A 198 -16.42 17.96 -8.71
C GLU A 198 -16.99 18.87 -7.63
N TYR A 199 -16.37 20.02 -7.40
CA TYR A 199 -16.87 21.01 -6.45
C TYR A 199 -18.28 21.47 -6.88
N GLY A 200 -19.25 21.39 -5.94
CA GLY A 200 -20.65 21.72 -6.21
C GLY A 200 -21.46 20.63 -6.92
N SER A 201 -20.87 19.48 -7.26
CA SER A 201 -21.60 18.32 -7.75
C SER A 201 -22.49 17.74 -6.63
N THR A 202 -23.59 17.08 -6.99
CA THR A 202 -24.40 16.25 -6.06
C THR A 202 -23.95 14.79 -6.03
N THR A 203 -22.97 14.43 -6.86
CA THR A 203 -22.50 13.06 -7.03
C THR A 203 -21.22 12.82 -6.22
N PHE A 204 -21.22 11.74 -5.46
CA PHE A 204 -20.11 11.32 -4.63
C PHE A 204 -19.25 10.25 -5.30
N ARG A 205 -17.97 10.29 -4.97
CA ARG A 205 -16.96 9.29 -5.35
C ARG A 205 -17.16 8.01 -4.56
N SER A 206 -16.98 6.88 -5.21
CA SER A 206 -17.09 5.58 -4.55
C SER A 206 -15.86 5.24 -3.70
N ASN A 207 -16.10 4.77 -2.47
CA ASN A 207 -15.07 4.30 -1.54
C ASN A 207 -15.20 2.79 -1.24
N GLY A 208 -15.99 2.06 -2.03
CA GLY A 208 -16.22 0.64 -1.80
C GLY A 208 -16.99 0.35 -0.52
N VAL A 209 -17.78 1.31 -0.02
CA VAL A 209 -18.54 1.32 1.26
C VAL A 209 -17.66 1.34 2.51
N PHE A 210 -16.62 0.50 2.55
CA PHE A 210 -15.84 0.23 3.76
C PHE A 210 -14.54 1.03 3.85
N MET A 211 -13.99 1.52 2.73
CA MET A 211 -12.69 2.19 2.73
C MET A 211 -12.83 3.64 3.18
N LEU A 212 -11.88 4.13 3.98
CA LEU A 212 -11.86 5.51 4.51
C LEU A 212 -12.07 6.61 3.46
N GLU A 213 -11.58 6.39 2.23
CA GLU A 213 -11.63 7.33 1.11
C GLU A 213 -11.61 6.57 -0.22
N ALA A 214 -12.07 7.24 -1.28
CA ALA A 214 -11.93 6.75 -2.65
C ALA A 214 -10.45 6.51 -3.08
N SER A 215 -9.50 7.21 -2.44
CA SER A 215 -8.06 7.05 -2.67
C SER A 215 -7.56 5.66 -2.27
N PHE A 216 -7.90 5.20 -1.07
CA PHE A 216 -7.57 3.87 -0.58
C PHE A 216 -8.25 2.78 -1.42
N PHE A 217 -9.51 2.99 -1.79
CA PHE A 217 -10.26 2.05 -2.64
C PHE A 217 -9.61 1.89 -4.01
N SER A 218 -9.31 2.99 -4.71
CA SER A 218 -8.63 2.98 -6.02
C SER A 218 -7.26 2.30 -5.95
N GLN A 219 -6.48 2.55 -4.90
CA GLN A 219 -5.17 1.92 -4.70
C GLN A 219 -5.26 0.42 -4.41
N LEU A 220 -6.25 -0.01 -3.61
CA LEU A 220 -6.51 -1.43 -3.40
C LEU A 220 -6.75 -2.16 -4.74
N LEU A 221 -7.62 -1.59 -5.58
CA LEU A 221 -7.95 -2.16 -6.88
C LEU A 221 -6.78 -2.09 -7.86
N ALA A 222 -5.95 -1.05 -7.80
CA ALA A 222 -4.71 -0.97 -8.59
C ALA A 222 -3.74 -2.10 -8.22
N ILE A 223 -3.55 -2.38 -6.93
CA ILE A 223 -2.71 -3.51 -6.46
C ILE A 223 -3.32 -4.85 -6.92
N ALA A 224 -4.64 -5.00 -6.81
CA ALA A 224 -5.34 -6.20 -7.28
C ALA A 224 -5.21 -6.40 -8.80
N LEU A 225 -5.30 -5.32 -9.58
CA LEU A 225 -5.10 -5.33 -11.02
C LEU A 225 -3.67 -5.73 -11.38
N VAL A 226 -2.65 -5.12 -10.76
CA VAL A 226 -1.25 -5.51 -10.97
C VAL A 226 -1.04 -6.99 -10.68
N GLY A 227 -1.54 -7.50 -9.56
CA GLY A 227 -1.38 -8.91 -9.25
C GLY A 227 -2.20 -9.86 -10.15
N GLU A 228 -3.36 -9.43 -10.67
CA GLU A 228 -4.10 -10.21 -11.68
C GLU A 228 -3.39 -10.20 -13.04
N LEU A 229 -2.72 -9.11 -13.42
CA LEU A 229 -1.86 -9.04 -14.63
C LEU A 229 -0.59 -9.88 -14.51
N LEU A 230 -0.10 -10.09 -13.29
CA LEU A 230 0.99 -11.03 -13.01
C LEU A 230 0.51 -12.48 -12.96
N ASN A 231 -0.80 -12.71 -12.81
CA ASN A 231 -1.39 -14.04 -12.76
C ASN A 231 -1.56 -14.60 -14.17
N ARG A 232 -1.06 -15.81 -14.41
CA ARG A 232 -1.13 -16.47 -15.71
C ARG A 232 -2.54 -16.87 -16.11
N ALA A 233 -3.35 -17.26 -15.13
CA ALA A 233 -4.77 -17.51 -15.33
C ALA A 233 -5.53 -16.17 -15.29
N LEU A 234 -5.13 -15.25 -16.17
CA LEU A 234 -5.66 -13.90 -16.28
C LEU A 234 -7.18 -13.98 -16.46
N SER A 235 -7.93 -13.48 -15.49
CA SER A 235 -9.37 -13.34 -15.63
C SER A 235 -9.71 -11.95 -16.12
N TRP A 236 -10.01 -11.83 -17.42
CA TRP A 236 -10.49 -10.57 -18.00
C TRP A 236 -11.73 -10.02 -17.28
N LYS A 237 -12.57 -10.90 -16.70
CA LYS A 237 -13.69 -10.50 -15.85
C LYS A 237 -13.24 -9.72 -14.61
N ARG A 238 -12.17 -10.18 -13.93
CA ARG A 238 -11.60 -9.47 -12.78
C ARG A 238 -10.89 -8.20 -13.19
N VAL A 239 -10.15 -8.22 -14.30
CA VAL A 239 -9.53 -7.01 -14.87
C VAL A 239 -10.59 -5.95 -15.13
N ALA A 240 -11.66 -6.29 -15.85
CA ALA A 240 -12.78 -5.39 -16.11
C ALA A 240 -13.43 -4.89 -14.82
N LEU A 241 -13.66 -5.79 -13.85
CA LEU A 241 -14.22 -5.43 -12.55
C LEU A 241 -13.35 -4.42 -11.80
N TYR A 242 -12.03 -4.62 -11.73
CA TYR A 242 -11.12 -3.70 -11.06
C TYR A 242 -10.99 -2.38 -11.80
N CYS A 243 -10.92 -2.39 -13.13
CA CYS A 243 -10.90 -1.17 -13.93
C CYS A 243 -12.19 -0.36 -13.73
N ALA A 244 -13.36 -1.01 -13.77
CA ALA A 244 -14.64 -0.35 -13.51
C ALA A 244 -14.69 0.25 -12.10
N GLY A 245 -14.21 -0.49 -11.08
CA GLY A 245 -14.09 0.01 -9.72
C GLY A 245 -13.17 1.23 -9.58
N ILE A 246 -12.01 1.24 -10.26
CA ILE A 246 -11.10 2.39 -10.30
C ILE A 246 -11.78 3.59 -10.95
N VAL A 247 -12.49 3.39 -12.06
CA VAL A 247 -13.21 4.46 -12.75
C VAL A 247 -14.26 5.11 -11.85
N VAL A 248 -15.14 4.32 -11.21
CA VAL A 248 -16.19 4.88 -10.32
C VAL A 248 -15.67 5.46 -9.01
N SER A 249 -14.40 5.20 -8.67
CA SER A 249 -13.75 5.86 -7.53
C SER A 249 -13.41 7.32 -7.82
N TYR A 250 -13.31 7.72 -9.11
CA TYR A 250 -12.87 9.07 -9.53
C TYR A 250 -11.65 9.58 -8.73
N SER A 251 -10.69 8.67 -8.47
CA SER A 251 -9.51 8.95 -7.68
C SER A 251 -8.23 8.64 -8.46
N GLY A 252 -7.36 9.64 -8.59
CA GLY A 252 -6.10 9.53 -9.33
C GLY A 252 -5.02 8.70 -8.63
N THR A 253 -5.14 8.43 -7.33
CA THR A 253 -4.05 7.75 -6.57
C THR A 253 -3.81 6.31 -7.00
N GLY A 254 -4.85 5.56 -7.36
CA GLY A 254 -4.70 4.21 -7.92
C GLY A 254 -4.08 4.26 -9.32
N ILE A 255 -4.48 5.22 -10.14
CA ILE A 255 -3.88 5.45 -11.47
C ILE A 255 -2.40 5.80 -11.35
N LEU A 256 -1.99 6.62 -10.39
CA LEU A 256 -0.57 6.90 -10.12
C LEU A 256 0.21 5.63 -9.77
N SER A 257 -0.36 4.75 -8.95
CA SER A 257 0.26 3.44 -8.67
C SER A 257 0.41 2.60 -9.95
N LEU A 258 -0.59 2.61 -10.83
CA LEU A 258 -0.53 1.93 -12.12
C LEU A 258 0.53 2.56 -13.05
N ILE A 259 0.61 3.88 -13.16
CA ILE A 259 1.61 4.59 -13.98
C ILE A 259 3.03 4.19 -13.59
N VAL A 260 3.30 3.98 -12.30
CA VAL A 260 4.61 3.50 -11.83
C VAL A 260 4.81 2.01 -12.13
N CYS A 261 3.78 1.18 -11.95
CA CYS A 261 3.92 -0.28 -12.02
C CYS A 261 3.87 -0.85 -13.45
N PHE A 262 3.07 -0.25 -14.34
CA PHE A 262 2.88 -0.74 -15.71
C PHE A 262 4.19 -0.72 -16.52
N PRO A 263 4.99 0.35 -16.55
CA PRO A 263 6.27 0.36 -17.24
C PRO A 263 7.21 -0.75 -16.74
N ILE A 264 7.27 -0.96 -15.42
CA ILE A 264 8.07 -2.03 -14.81
C ILE A 264 7.59 -3.40 -15.30
N TRP A 265 6.28 -3.64 -15.30
CA TRP A 265 5.67 -4.88 -15.78
C TRP A 265 5.95 -5.11 -17.27
N MET A 266 5.76 -4.09 -18.12
CA MET A 266 5.95 -4.16 -19.57
C MET A 266 7.38 -4.55 -19.94
N VAL A 267 8.36 -3.86 -19.34
CA VAL A 267 9.79 -4.11 -19.59
C VAL A 267 10.18 -5.52 -19.13
N ARG A 268 9.74 -5.94 -17.94
CA ARG A 268 10.12 -7.24 -17.36
C ARG A 268 9.46 -8.43 -18.05
N GLN A 269 8.20 -8.28 -18.47
CA GLN A 269 7.47 -9.33 -19.18
C GLN A 269 7.70 -9.30 -20.70
N ARG A 270 8.44 -8.31 -21.21
CA ARG A 270 8.68 -8.08 -22.64
C ARG A 270 7.37 -7.97 -23.44
N ARG A 271 6.32 -7.44 -22.81
CA ARG A 271 4.97 -7.27 -23.38
C ARG A 271 4.85 -5.94 -24.13
N TRP A 272 5.70 -5.76 -25.13
CA TRP A 272 5.69 -4.55 -25.98
C TRP A 272 4.42 -4.45 -26.83
N ASP A 273 3.74 -5.57 -27.05
CA ASP A 273 2.39 -5.64 -27.62
C ASP A 273 1.40 -4.79 -26.81
N VAL A 274 1.42 -4.91 -25.48
CA VAL A 274 0.57 -4.11 -24.59
C VAL A 274 1.03 -2.65 -24.56
N ALA A 275 2.33 -2.38 -24.71
CA ALA A 275 2.86 -1.03 -24.88
C ALA A 275 2.23 -0.33 -26.09
N ALA A 276 2.26 -1.02 -27.24
CA ALA A 276 1.70 -0.49 -28.47
C ALA A 276 0.20 -0.26 -28.34
N VAL A 277 -0.55 -1.20 -27.77
CA VAL A 277 -1.99 -1.03 -27.52
C VAL A 277 -2.26 0.14 -26.58
N LEU A 278 -1.49 0.29 -25.51
CA LEU A 278 -1.67 1.40 -24.57
C LEU A 278 -1.33 2.74 -25.23
N LEU A 279 -0.26 2.81 -26.02
CA LEU A 279 0.10 4.01 -26.79
C LEU A 279 -0.98 4.36 -27.81
N ILE A 280 -1.54 3.37 -28.51
CA ILE A 280 -2.67 3.58 -29.42
C ILE A 280 -3.90 4.07 -28.64
N ALA A 281 -4.22 3.46 -27.50
CA ALA A 281 -5.34 3.87 -26.67
C ALA A 281 -5.16 5.31 -26.14
N ILE A 282 -3.95 5.67 -25.72
CA ILE A 282 -3.58 7.04 -25.31
C ILE A 282 -3.68 7.99 -26.50
N ALA A 283 -3.17 7.62 -27.68
CA ALA A 283 -3.24 8.44 -28.88
C ALA A 283 -4.68 8.66 -29.35
N LEU A 284 -5.53 7.62 -29.31
CA LEU A 284 -6.96 7.71 -29.60
C LEU A 284 -7.67 8.59 -28.56
N PHE A 285 -7.35 8.43 -27.27
CA PHE A 285 -7.87 9.29 -26.21
C PHE A 285 -7.49 10.77 -26.45
N TRP A 286 -6.24 11.05 -26.81
CA TRP A 286 -5.80 12.40 -27.19
C TRP A 286 -6.45 12.91 -28.47
N ALA A 287 -6.68 12.06 -29.47
CA ALA A 287 -7.37 12.45 -30.69
C ALA A 287 -8.84 12.83 -30.41
N VAL A 288 -9.53 12.09 -29.53
CA VAL A 288 -10.88 12.40 -29.06
C VAL A 288 -10.90 13.69 -28.21
N LEU A 289 -9.85 13.91 -27.41
CA LEU A 289 -9.67 15.15 -26.68
C LEU A 289 -9.53 16.36 -27.60
N LEU A 290 -8.68 16.25 -28.61
CA LEU A 290 -8.37 17.33 -29.56
C LEU A 290 -9.49 17.58 -30.57
N SER A 291 -10.40 16.63 -30.79
CA SER A 291 -11.53 16.81 -31.72
C SER A 291 -12.64 17.73 -31.19
N GLY A 292 -12.51 18.27 -29.98
CA GLY A 292 -13.49 19.17 -29.35
C GLY A 292 -14.73 18.46 -28.79
N VAL A 293 -15.02 17.23 -29.24
CA VAL A 293 -16.12 16.38 -28.74
C VAL A 293 -15.97 16.08 -27.23
N ALA A 294 -14.74 16.06 -26.74
CA ALA A 294 -14.44 15.84 -25.34
C ALA A 294 -14.83 17.00 -24.40
N ASN A 295 -14.96 18.24 -24.90
CA ASN A 295 -15.25 19.39 -24.04
C ASN A 295 -16.67 19.34 -23.45
N GLU A 296 -17.60 18.62 -24.09
CA GLU A 296 -18.96 18.42 -23.58
C GLU A 296 -19.08 17.18 -22.67
N ASN A 297 -18.08 16.27 -22.71
CA ASN A 297 -18.13 15.05 -21.92
C ASN A 297 -17.58 15.32 -20.51
N VAL A 298 -18.48 15.36 -19.53
CA VAL A 298 -18.18 15.53 -18.09
C VAL A 298 -17.07 14.60 -17.63
N PHE A 299 -17.03 13.36 -18.13
CA PHE A 299 -16.01 12.39 -17.76
C PHE A 299 -14.62 12.90 -18.16
N VAL A 300 -14.45 13.31 -19.41
CA VAL A 300 -13.17 13.73 -19.95
C VAL A 300 -12.71 15.04 -19.31
N LYS A 301 -13.65 15.98 -19.08
CA LYS A 301 -13.39 17.22 -18.36
C LYS A 301 -12.83 16.97 -16.96
N VAL A 302 -13.42 16.05 -16.20
CA VAL A 302 -12.93 15.71 -14.84
C VAL A 302 -11.49 15.20 -14.88
N PHE A 303 -11.09 14.37 -15.86
CA PHE A 303 -9.70 13.91 -15.97
C PHE A 303 -8.74 15.02 -16.42
N LEU A 304 -9.16 15.90 -17.32
CA LEU A 304 -8.38 17.07 -17.71
C LEU A 304 -8.17 18.03 -16.53
N ASP A 305 -9.22 18.33 -15.76
CA ASP A 305 -9.14 19.20 -14.59
C ASP A 305 -8.21 18.61 -13.52
N ARG A 306 -8.17 17.27 -13.38
CA ARG A 306 -7.21 16.56 -12.52
C ARG A 306 -5.75 16.76 -12.92
N SER A 307 -5.45 16.87 -14.22
CA SER A 307 -4.10 17.21 -14.67
C SER A 307 -3.69 18.64 -14.29
N ARG A 308 -4.67 19.56 -14.20
CA ARG A 308 -4.47 20.95 -13.78
C ARG A 308 -4.43 21.11 -12.26
N GLU A 309 -4.82 20.10 -11.49
CA GLU A 309 -4.69 20.12 -10.03
C GLU A 309 -3.24 20.34 -9.60
N PHE A 310 -2.24 19.88 -10.34
CA PHE A 310 -0.83 20.09 -9.95
C PHE A 310 -0.37 21.56 -10.03
N THR A 311 -1.06 22.41 -10.78
CA THR A 311 -0.74 23.83 -10.91
C THR A 311 -1.73 24.73 -10.17
N SER A 312 -2.90 24.20 -9.79
CA SER A 312 -3.90 24.92 -9.02
C SER A 312 -3.65 24.79 -7.53
N THR A 313 -3.11 25.84 -6.91
CA THR A 313 -2.75 25.91 -5.49
C THR A 313 -3.91 25.56 -4.55
N GLY A 314 -5.16 25.84 -4.93
CA GLY A 314 -6.35 25.51 -4.14
C GLY A 314 -6.83 24.06 -4.25
N SER A 315 -6.16 23.22 -5.04
CA SER A 315 -6.62 21.86 -5.30
C SER A 315 -6.02 20.82 -4.35
N SER A 316 -6.72 19.69 -4.17
CA SER A 316 -6.21 18.57 -3.39
C SER A 316 -4.98 17.90 -4.02
N GLY A 317 -4.87 17.90 -5.35
CA GLY A 317 -3.71 17.35 -6.05
C GLY A 317 -2.45 18.17 -5.79
N PHE A 318 -2.53 19.50 -5.90
CA PHE A 318 -1.44 20.41 -5.52
C PHE A 318 -1.02 20.18 -4.07
N ALA A 319 -1.97 20.23 -3.12
CA ALA A 319 -1.65 20.14 -1.70
C ALA A 319 -0.96 18.82 -1.34
N ARG A 320 -1.35 17.72 -2.01
CA ARG A 320 -0.69 16.42 -1.83
C ARG A 320 0.69 16.42 -2.45
N PHE A 321 0.81 16.60 -3.76
CA PHE A 321 2.06 16.27 -4.48
C PHE A 321 3.06 17.41 -4.63
N VAL A 322 2.62 18.66 -4.48
CA VAL A 322 3.43 19.85 -4.74
C VAL A 322 3.62 20.71 -3.50
N GLY A 323 2.55 20.91 -2.71
CA GLY A 323 2.55 21.79 -1.54
C GLY A 323 3.64 21.48 -0.50
N GLY A 324 4.02 20.20 -0.35
CA GLY A 324 5.11 19.79 0.52
C GLY A 324 6.48 20.39 0.16
N PHE A 325 6.74 20.64 -1.13
CA PHE A 325 7.99 21.29 -1.56
C PHE A 325 8.04 22.77 -1.15
N TYR A 326 6.92 23.49 -1.31
CA TYR A 326 6.80 24.88 -0.85
C TYR A 326 6.91 24.98 0.67
N LEU A 327 6.34 24.02 1.41
CA LEU A 327 6.51 23.92 2.86
C LEU A 327 8.00 23.77 3.23
N PHE A 328 8.75 22.99 2.46
CA PHE A 328 10.18 22.83 2.69
C PHE A 328 10.97 24.10 2.37
N GLU A 329 10.67 24.77 1.26
CA GLU A 329 11.31 26.04 0.91
C GLU A 329 11.04 27.11 1.96
N GLN A 330 9.83 27.15 2.52
CA GLN A 330 9.44 28.15 3.51
C GLN A 330 10.10 27.90 4.88
N PHE A 331 10.16 26.64 5.34
CA PHE A 331 10.54 26.33 6.73
C PHE A 331 11.77 25.43 6.86
N LEU A 332 11.96 24.45 5.99
CA LEU A 332 12.95 23.39 6.18
C LEU A 332 14.32 23.75 5.61
N TRP A 333 14.38 24.11 4.33
CA TRP A 333 15.62 24.36 3.58
C TRP A 333 16.42 25.60 4.03
N PRO A 334 15.79 26.69 4.52
CA PRO A 334 16.54 27.84 5.03
C PRO A 334 17.38 27.52 6.29
N ASP A 335 17.07 26.44 7.01
CA ASP A 335 17.77 26.04 8.23
C ASP A 335 18.47 24.68 8.03
N PRO A 336 19.81 24.65 7.87
CA PRO A 336 20.56 23.41 7.65
C PRO A 336 20.43 22.38 8.78
N LEU A 337 20.27 22.82 10.03
CA LEU A 337 20.09 21.90 11.16
C LEU A 337 18.73 21.23 11.10
N ARG A 338 17.67 22.01 10.80
CA ARG A 338 16.31 21.46 10.59
C ARG A 338 16.25 20.59 9.35
N THR A 339 16.95 20.94 8.28
CA THR A 339 17.10 20.10 7.09
C THR A 339 17.64 18.70 7.44
N LEU A 340 18.66 18.63 8.30
CA LEU A 340 19.28 17.37 8.68
C LEU A 340 18.46 16.57 9.70
N PHE A 341 17.89 17.24 10.71
CA PHE A 341 17.32 16.60 11.90
C PHE A 341 15.81 16.79 12.09
N GLY A 342 15.18 17.64 11.30
CA GLY A 342 13.74 17.89 11.28
C GLY A 342 13.23 18.85 12.34
N PHE A 343 11.92 19.05 12.33
CA PHE A 343 11.17 19.89 13.28
C PHE A 343 10.60 19.14 14.49
N GLY A 344 10.84 17.83 14.59
CA GLY A 344 10.27 16.98 15.62
C GLY A 344 8.92 16.38 15.21
N SER A 345 8.62 15.23 15.77
CA SER A 345 7.41 14.45 15.49
C SER A 345 6.13 15.20 15.86
N GLY A 346 5.13 15.16 14.98
CA GLY A 346 3.86 15.87 15.15
C GLY A 346 3.89 17.36 14.82
N SER A 347 5.04 17.94 14.48
CA SER A 347 5.16 19.36 14.12
C SER A 347 4.49 19.69 12.77
N PHE A 348 4.38 18.73 11.85
CA PHE A 348 3.95 18.97 10.48
C PHE A 348 2.59 19.66 10.38
N VAL A 349 1.64 19.31 11.26
CA VAL A 349 0.29 19.88 11.25
C VAL A 349 0.28 21.37 11.63
N ALA A 350 1.11 21.77 12.59
CA ALA A 350 1.23 23.16 13.00
C ALA A 350 1.78 24.02 11.85
N TYR A 351 2.83 23.53 11.18
CA TYR A 351 3.46 24.26 10.08
C TYR A 351 2.63 24.30 8.80
N ILE A 352 1.78 23.31 8.53
CA ILE A 352 0.81 23.43 7.42
C ILE A 352 -0.14 24.61 7.65
N ALA A 353 -0.57 24.86 8.89
CA ALA A 353 -1.50 25.95 9.19
C ALA A 353 -0.87 27.34 8.97
N GLU A 354 0.46 27.43 9.05
CA GLU A 354 1.24 28.65 8.83
C GLU A 354 1.81 28.77 7.40
N ALA A 355 1.66 27.71 6.59
CA ALA A 355 2.20 27.66 5.25
C ALA A 355 1.45 28.60 4.30
N GLN A 356 2.18 29.27 3.40
CA GLN A 356 1.58 30.13 2.39
C GLN A 356 0.73 29.35 1.39
N PHE A 357 1.10 28.09 1.14
CA PHE A 357 0.42 27.19 0.22
C PHE A 357 -0.11 25.97 0.98
N PRO A 358 -1.29 25.44 0.61
CA PRO A 358 -1.82 24.27 1.27
C PRO A 358 -0.92 23.07 1.01
N ALA A 359 -0.64 22.31 2.06
CA ALA A 359 0.11 21.07 2.01
C ALA A 359 -0.65 19.96 2.74
N HIS A 360 -0.46 18.72 2.30
CA HIS A 360 -1.08 17.55 2.90
C HIS A 360 -0.02 16.56 3.38
N GLY A 361 -0.34 15.83 4.45
CA GLY A 361 0.58 14.92 5.13
C GLY A 361 0.87 13.63 4.38
N MET A 362 1.47 13.69 3.19
CA MET A 362 2.10 12.51 2.60
C MET A 362 3.23 12.02 3.50
N ALA A 363 3.38 10.70 3.68
CA ALA A 363 4.45 10.15 4.50
C ALA A 363 5.84 10.63 4.05
N LEU A 364 6.08 10.77 2.74
CA LEU A 364 7.33 11.31 2.23
C LEU A 364 7.64 12.70 2.81
N PHE A 365 6.72 13.65 2.63
CA PHE A 365 6.93 15.01 3.10
C PHE A 365 7.00 15.09 4.61
N LYS A 366 6.12 14.34 5.30
CA LYS A 366 6.07 14.32 6.76
C LYS A 366 7.34 13.75 7.37
N MET A 367 7.88 12.65 6.83
CA MET A 367 9.12 12.04 7.34
C MET A 367 10.30 13.00 7.21
N VAL A 368 10.44 13.67 6.05
CA VAL A 368 11.54 14.60 5.81
C VAL A 368 11.37 15.87 6.66
N PHE A 369 10.15 16.37 6.82
CA PHE A 369 9.89 17.56 7.65
C PHE A 369 10.13 17.31 9.14
N GLU A 370 9.54 16.24 9.68
CA GLU A 370 9.53 16.00 11.12
C GLU A 370 10.85 15.39 11.62
N PHE A 371 11.57 14.65 10.78
CA PHE A 371 12.77 13.90 11.18
C PHE A 371 14.01 14.23 10.36
N GLY A 372 13.92 15.17 9.41
CA GLY A 372 15.03 15.58 8.56
C GLY A 372 15.47 14.49 7.58
N ILE A 373 16.50 14.81 6.80
CA ILE A 373 17.08 13.86 5.83
C ILE A 373 17.62 12.61 6.53
N VAL A 374 18.23 12.75 7.72
CA VAL A 374 18.82 11.62 8.46
C VAL A 374 17.73 10.65 8.93
N GLY A 375 16.68 11.17 9.58
CA GLY A 375 15.58 10.34 10.05
C GLY A 375 14.75 9.73 8.91
N ALA A 376 14.49 10.50 7.85
CA ALA A 376 13.82 9.99 6.66
C ALA A 376 14.63 8.87 5.98
N THR A 377 15.96 9.00 5.90
CA THR A 377 16.84 7.96 5.35
C THR A 377 16.80 6.68 6.19
N ALA A 378 16.83 6.79 7.51
CA ALA A 378 16.72 5.61 8.39
C ALA A 378 15.36 4.91 8.24
N TYR A 379 14.28 5.69 8.17
CA TYR A 379 12.91 5.20 7.96
C TYR A 379 12.73 4.51 6.61
N PHE A 380 13.03 5.19 5.50
CA PHE A 380 12.88 4.60 4.17
C PHE A 380 13.90 3.49 3.93
N GLY A 381 15.10 3.57 4.53
CA GLY A 381 16.09 2.49 4.54
C GLY A 381 15.55 1.21 5.18
N PHE A 382 14.86 1.31 6.33
CA PHE A 382 14.19 0.18 6.97
C PHE A 382 13.09 -0.42 6.08
N LEU A 383 12.22 0.40 5.49
CA LEU A 383 11.18 -0.07 4.59
C LEU A 383 11.76 -0.74 3.34
N LEU A 384 12.75 -0.12 2.70
CA LEU A 384 13.45 -0.68 1.54
C LEU A 384 14.16 -2.00 1.89
N TYR A 385 14.76 -2.11 3.08
CA TYR A 385 15.33 -3.36 3.57
C TYR A 385 14.27 -4.46 3.68
N CYS A 386 13.12 -4.16 4.30
CA CYS A 386 12.02 -5.13 4.43
C CYS A 386 11.48 -5.57 3.06
N PHE A 387 11.34 -4.64 2.12
CA PHE A 387 10.76 -4.89 0.79
C PHE A 387 11.73 -5.59 -0.16
N SER A 388 13.03 -5.28 -0.08
CA SER A 388 14.07 -5.95 -0.86
C SER A 388 14.23 -7.41 -0.46
N ARG A 389 13.98 -7.74 0.82
CA ARG A 389 13.93 -9.11 1.35
C ARG A 389 12.61 -9.84 1.02
N SER A 390 11.58 -9.13 0.54
CA SER A 390 10.36 -9.77 0.05
C SER A 390 10.66 -10.52 -1.25
N ARG A 391 10.10 -11.73 -1.35
CA ARG A 391 10.21 -12.53 -2.58
C ARG A 391 9.16 -12.17 -3.61
N ALA A 392 8.21 -11.28 -3.32
CA ALA A 392 7.18 -10.87 -4.28
C ALA A 392 7.79 -10.25 -5.55
N PRO A 393 7.09 -10.30 -6.70
CA PRO A 393 7.53 -9.60 -7.91
C PRO A 393 7.77 -8.11 -7.67
N LEU A 394 8.66 -7.50 -8.46
CA LEU A 394 9.01 -6.08 -8.29
C LEU A 394 7.80 -5.16 -8.50
N GLU A 395 6.96 -5.54 -9.45
CA GLU A 395 5.73 -4.87 -9.83
C GLU A 395 4.76 -4.78 -8.64
N LEU A 396 4.55 -5.90 -7.92
CA LEU A 396 3.71 -5.95 -6.74
C LEU A 396 4.33 -5.18 -5.55
N ARG A 397 5.65 -5.26 -5.39
CA ARG A 397 6.38 -4.47 -4.38
C ARG A 397 6.21 -2.97 -4.63
N ALA A 398 6.39 -2.53 -5.88
CA ALA A 398 6.18 -1.14 -6.28
C ALA A 398 4.73 -0.70 -6.06
N ALA A 399 3.75 -1.53 -6.43
CA ALA A 399 2.32 -1.23 -6.28
C ALA A 399 1.91 -0.98 -4.83
N ILE A 400 2.55 -1.64 -3.87
CA ILE A 400 2.31 -1.46 -2.43
C ILE A 400 3.18 -0.35 -1.84
N PHE A 401 4.40 -0.17 -2.35
CA PHE A 401 5.32 0.87 -1.89
C PHE A 401 4.82 2.27 -2.23
N VAL A 402 4.22 2.47 -3.41
CA VAL A 402 3.69 3.78 -3.83
C VAL A 402 2.64 4.32 -2.83
N PRO A 403 1.59 3.57 -2.44
CA PRO A 403 0.67 4.00 -1.39
C PRO A 403 1.34 4.33 -0.06
N LEU A 404 2.41 3.63 0.36
CA LEU A 404 3.15 3.94 1.57
C LEU A 404 3.87 5.29 1.53
N LEU A 405 4.26 5.76 0.33
CA LEU A 405 4.86 7.08 0.16
C LEU A 405 3.81 8.19 0.13
N ILE A 406 2.67 7.91 -0.50
CA ILE A 406 1.64 8.91 -0.78
C ILE A 406 0.70 9.12 0.41
N GLN A 407 0.37 8.07 1.15
CA GLN A 407 -0.54 8.18 2.28
C GLN A 407 0.21 8.68 3.52
N ASN A 408 -0.49 9.35 4.42
CA ASN A 408 -0.02 9.52 5.81
C ASN A 408 0.11 8.13 6.47
N TYR A 409 0.61 8.02 7.71
CA TYR A 409 0.80 6.76 8.45
C TYR A 409 -0.52 5.99 8.74
N VAL A 410 -1.21 5.59 7.68
CA VAL A 410 -2.50 4.94 7.71
C VAL A 410 -2.25 3.44 7.63
N PRO A 411 -2.89 2.63 8.48
CA PRO A 411 -2.67 1.19 8.52
C PRO A 411 -2.92 0.46 7.20
N PHE A 412 -3.66 1.07 6.27
CA PHE A 412 -4.05 0.49 4.98
C PHE A 412 -2.87 -0.12 4.22
N ALA A 413 -1.92 0.70 3.81
CA ALA A 413 -0.81 0.25 2.98
C ALA A 413 0.13 -0.69 3.77
N HIS A 414 0.25 -0.50 5.08
CA HIS A 414 1.01 -1.37 5.97
C HIS A 414 0.40 -2.77 6.07
N GLY A 415 -0.91 -2.91 6.27
CA GLY A 415 -1.56 -4.24 6.32
C GLY A 415 -1.45 -5.00 5.01
N LEU A 416 -1.53 -4.30 3.87
CA LEU A 416 -1.26 -4.91 2.56
C LEU A 416 0.21 -5.35 2.44
N ALA A 417 1.16 -4.51 2.86
CA ALA A 417 2.58 -4.88 2.87
C ALA A 417 2.85 -6.08 3.77
N PHE A 418 2.27 -6.13 4.96
CA PHE A 418 2.41 -7.27 5.87
C PHE A 418 1.96 -8.55 5.20
N VAL A 419 0.73 -8.60 4.71
CA VAL A 419 0.14 -9.83 4.18
C VAL A 419 0.72 -10.25 2.83
N LEU A 420 0.99 -9.31 1.93
CA LEU A 420 1.38 -9.59 0.54
C LEU A 420 2.89 -9.62 0.30
N LEU A 421 3.69 -8.97 1.15
CA LEU A 421 5.14 -8.85 0.94
C LEU A 421 5.97 -9.45 2.07
N VAL A 422 5.62 -9.17 3.33
CA VAL A 422 6.54 -9.36 4.48
C VAL A 422 6.31 -10.70 5.18
N TRP A 423 5.06 -11.05 5.43
CA TRP A 423 4.60 -12.28 6.07
C TRP A 423 4.33 -13.40 5.06
N SER A 424 4.17 -13.03 3.78
CA SER A 424 4.08 -14.00 2.70
C SER A 424 5.39 -14.76 2.58
N THR A 425 5.31 -16.08 2.72
CA THR A 425 6.45 -16.99 2.59
C THR A 425 6.82 -17.14 1.10
N PRO A 426 7.92 -17.85 0.77
CA PRO A 426 8.57 -17.79 -0.54
C PRO A 426 7.75 -18.06 -1.80
N SER A 427 6.56 -18.64 -1.69
CA SER A 427 5.84 -19.18 -2.83
C SER A 427 4.94 -18.19 -3.58
N VAL A 428 4.76 -16.92 -3.18
CA VAL A 428 3.99 -15.98 -4.04
C VAL A 428 4.68 -15.81 -5.39
N ALA A 429 5.99 -15.52 -5.39
CA ALA A 429 6.74 -15.42 -6.64
C ALA A 429 6.93 -16.76 -7.34
N GLN A 430 7.09 -17.84 -6.57
CA GLN A 430 7.19 -19.17 -7.16
C GLN A 430 5.88 -19.55 -7.83
N PHE A 431 4.71 -19.29 -7.26
CA PHE A 431 3.39 -19.53 -7.86
C PHE A 431 3.15 -18.68 -9.12
N LEU A 432 3.46 -17.38 -9.08
CA LEU A 432 3.36 -16.52 -10.26
C LEU A 432 4.32 -17.00 -11.37
N ARG A 433 5.43 -17.66 -11.01
CA ARG A 433 6.43 -18.18 -11.96
C ARG A 433 6.28 -19.66 -12.36
N SER A 434 5.82 -20.56 -11.49
CA SER A 434 5.89 -22.03 -11.62
C SER A 434 4.73 -22.65 -12.39
N LYS A 435 3.88 -21.81 -12.96
CA LYS A 435 2.95 -22.19 -14.02
C LYS A 435 3.47 -21.72 -15.39
N ALA A 436 4.79 -21.42 -15.51
CA ALA A 436 5.55 -21.45 -16.78
C ALA A 436 6.15 -22.82 -16.90
#